data_AF-A0A934MHI2-F1
#
_entry.id   AF-A0A934MHI2-F1
#
_cell.length_a   1.000
_cell.length_b   1.000
_cell.length_c   1.000
_cell.angle_alpha   90.00
_cell.angle_beta   90.00
_cell.angle_gamma   90.00
#
_symmetry.space_group_name_H-M   'P 1'
#
loop_
_entity.id
_entity.type
_entity.pdbx_description
1 polymer ?
#
loop_
_entity_poly.entity_id
_entity_poly.type
_entity_poly.pdbx_seq_one_letter_code
_entity_poly.pdbx_strand_id
1 'polypeptide(L)'
;MHTRRRHAALAAWVTLFGSAAPAQGADDLADRALKGDFDATGVIACAQSGREAFGRCEVGIFRGDGRSAVAVVVFPNGFRRTLSFEDGMFLRANPTMSGTGTDTQSRLEVGIHSIRVEGQRYTLPDTLVFGD
;
A
#
# COMPACT_ATOMS: atom_id res chain seq x y z
N MET A 1 38.98 -14.28 -63.63
CA MET A 1 38.37 -13.36 -62.63
C MET A 1 37.30 -14.11 -61.86
N HIS A 2 37.65 -14.61 -60.68
CA HIS A 2 36.74 -15.22 -59.70
C HIS A 2 37.49 -15.27 -58.37
N THR A 3 36.95 -14.69 -57.31
CA THR A 3 36.98 -15.30 -55.96
C THR A 3 36.00 -14.57 -55.05
N ARG A 4 35.23 -15.40 -54.34
CA ARG A 4 33.93 -15.11 -53.73
C ARG A 4 34.11 -14.45 -52.35
N ARG A 5 33.23 -13.49 -52.06
CA ARG A 5 33.03 -12.91 -50.72
C ARG A 5 32.55 -13.99 -49.75
N ARG A 6 33.19 -14.10 -48.59
CA ARG A 6 32.81 -15.02 -47.52
C ARG A 6 31.83 -14.33 -46.57
N HIS A 7 30.72 -15.02 -46.34
CA HIS A 7 29.70 -14.73 -45.35
C HIS A 7 30.27 -14.87 -43.92
N ALA A 8 29.86 -13.99 -43.01
CA ALA A 8 29.93 -14.24 -41.58
C ALA A 8 28.53 -14.02 -40.99
N ALA A 9 28.00 -15.10 -40.41
CA ALA A 9 26.66 -15.21 -39.88
C ALA A 9 26.50 -14.40 -38.58
N LEU A 10 25.37 -13.69 -38.47
CA LEU A 10 24.94 -13.03 -37.25
C LEU A 10 24.29 -14.06 -36.33
N ALA A 11 24.91 -14.33 -35.18
CA ALA A 11 24.32 -15.11 -34.10
C ALA A 11 23.44 -14.19 -33.24
N ALA A 12 22.12 -14.29 -33.41
CA ALA A 12 21.15 -13.61 -32.57
C ALA A 12 20.86 -14.46 -31.32
N TRP A 13 21.22 -13.94 -30.15
CA TRP A 13 20.80 -14.50 -28.86
C TRP A 13 19.47 -13.83 -28.47
N VAL A 14 18.40 -14.62 -28.40
CA VAL A 14 17.13 -14.19 -27.81
C VAL A 14 17.20 -14.48 -26.32
N THR A 15 17.44 -13.46 -25.51
CA THR A 15 17.22 -13.53 -24.07
C THR A 15 15.74 -13.27 -23.79
N LEU A 16 15.06 -14.28 -23.26
CA LEU A 16 13.73 -14.16 -22.65
C LEU A 16 13.83 -13.21 -21.45
N PHE A 17 13.41 -11.96 -21.62
CA PHE A 17 13.12 -11.08 -20.50
C PHE A 17 11.84 -11.58 -19.83
N GLY A 18 11.97 -12.16 -18.63
CA GLY A 18 10.83 -12.31 -17.73
C GLY A 18 10.34 -10.93 -17.33
N SER A 19 9.25 -10.47 -17.91
CA SER A 19 8.58 -9.24 -17.53
C SER A 19 7.94 -9.44 -16.16
N ALA A 20 8.60 -8.96 -15.10
CA ALA A 20 7.88 -8.65 -13.87
C ALA A 20 6.87 -7.54 -14.22
N ALA A 21 5.58 -7.84 -14.15
CA ALA A 21 4.54 -6.84 -14.34
C ALA A 21 4.74 -5.71 -13.31
N PRO A 22 4.71 -4.43 -13.72
CA PRO A 22 4.77 -3.33 -12.76
C PRO A 22 3.55 -3.38 -11.83
N ALA A 23 3.73 -2.93 -10.59
CA ALA A 23 2.71 -2.85 -9.54
C ALA A 23 1.67 -1.75 -9.83
N GLN A 24 1.02 -1.81 -11.00
CA GLN A 24 0.11 -0.78 -11.52
C GLN A 24 -0.96 -0.40 -10.50
N GLY A 25 -1.49 -1.38 -9.76
CA GLY A 25 -2.48 -1.12 -8.70
C GLY A 25 -1.96 -0.26 -7.55
N ALA A 26 -0.68 -0.33 -7.19
CA ALA A 26 -0.13 0.48 -6.10
C ALA A 26 0.07 1.95 -6.52
N ASP A 27 0.51 2.17 -7.77
CA ASP A 27 0.72 3.51 -8.32
C ASP A 27 -0.62 4.22 -8.55
N ASP A 28 -1.63 3.52 -9.07
CA ASP A 28 -2.99 4.05 -9.27
C ASP A 28 -3.65 4.48 -7.94
N LEU A 29 -3.44 3.72 -6.86
CA LEU A 29 -3.98 4.05 -5.53
C LEU A 29 -3.26 5.25 -4.91
N ALA A 30 -1.96 5.41 -5.14
CA ALA A 30 -1.21 6.59 -4.69
C ALA A 30 -1.66 7.86 -5.42
N ASP A 31 -1.93 7.78 -6.73
CA ASP A 31 -2.43 8.91 -7.52
C ASP A 31 -3.86 9.31 -7.13
N ARG A 32 -4.73 8.34 -6.85
CA ARG A 32 -6.08 8.61 -6.30
C ARG A 32 -6.00 9.26 -4.91
N ALA A 33 -5.05 8.85 -4.07
CA ALA A 33 -4.79 9.44 -2.76
C ALA A 33 -4.34 10.90 -2.79
N LEU A 34 -3.73 11.33 -3.89
CA LEU A 34 -3.36 12.73 -4.12
C LEU A 34 -4.56 13.56 -4.63
N LYS A 35 -5.47 12.96 -5.39
CA LYS A 35 -6.68 13.61 -5.91
C LYS A 35 -7.82 13.67 -4.89
N GLY A 36 -7.78 12.84 -3.84
CA GLY A 36 -8.75 12.83 -2.74
C GLY A 36 -10.10 12.18 -3.10
N ASP A 37 -10.16 11.37 -4.16
CA ASP A 37 -11.37 10.70 -4.64
C ASP A 37 -11.61 9.35 -3.92
N PHE A 38 -11.85 9.44 -2.61
CA PHE A 38 -11.96 8.28 -1.72
C PHE A 38 -13.30 7.55 -1.88
N ASP A 39 -13.27 6.22 -1.84
CA ASP A 39 -14.46 5.36 -1.85
C ASP A 39 -15.21 5.41 -0.51
N ALA A 40 -14.51 5.76 0.58
CA ALA A 40 -15.09 6.09 1.87
C ALA A 40 -14.16 7.02 2.67
N THR A 41 -14.73 7.81 3.56
CA THR A 41 -13.99 8.63 4.52
C THR A 41 -14.53 8.42 5.93
N GLY A 42 -13.72 8.73 6.93
CA GLY A 42 -14.15 8.59 8.32
C GLY A 42 -13.15 9.16 9.32
N VAL A 43 -13.44 8.91 10.59
CA VAL A 43 -12.55 9.23 11.70
C VAL A 43 -12.29 7.94 12.49
N ILE A 44 -11.03 7.68 12.77
CA ILE A 44 -10.59 6.48 13.50
C ILE A 44 -9.82 6.85 14.76
N ALA A 45 -9.74 5.91 15.69
CA ALA A 45 -8.82 6.00 16.80
C ALA A 45 -7.39 5.73 16.31
N CYS A 46 -6.46 6.63 16.63
CA CYS A 46 -5.05 6.50 16.25
C CYS A 46 -4.13 7.08 17.33
N ALA A 47 -2.87 6.66 17.34
CA ALA A 47 -1.82 7.25 18.18
C ALA A 47 -0.49 7.25 17.43
N GLN A 48 0.24 8.37 17.48
CA GLN A 48 1.49 8.50 16.71
C GLN A 48 2.67 7.86 17.45
N SER A 49 2.54 7.69 18.77
CA SER A 49 3.49 6.90 19.56
C SER A 49 2.79 5.84 20.42
N GLY A 50 3.57 4.82 20.80
CA GLY A 50 3.04 3.66 21.53
C GLY A 50 2.56 3.96 22.95
N ARG A 51 2.94 5.11 23.51
CA ARG A 51 2.62 5.52 24.89
C ARG A 51 1.55 6.61 24.97
N GLU A 52 1.22 7.22 23.84
CA GLU A 52 0.20 8.28 23.77
C GLU A 52 -1.21 7.71 24.00
N ALA A 53 -2.15 8.53 24.42
CA ALA A 53 -3.56 8.15 24.36
C ALA A 53 -4.02 8.05 22.90
N PHE A 54 -5.10 7.32 22.64
CA PHE A 54 -5.72 7.37 21.32
C PHE A 54 -6.34 8.75 21.09
N GLY A 55 -5.94 9.39 20.00
CA GLY A 55 -6.56 10.56 19.43
C GLY A 55 -7.51 10.19 18.29
N ARG A 56 -7.92 11.21 17.53
CA ARG A 56 -8.78 11.10 16.36
C ARG A 56 -7.97 11.41 15.10
N CYS A 57 -7.91 10.47 14.17
CA CYS A 57 -7.32 10.69 12.85
C CYS A 57 -8.42 10.66 11.80
N GLU A 58 -8.28 11.50 10.78
CA GLU A 58 -9.06 11.36 9.56
C GLU A 58 -8.52 10.18 8.76
N VAL A 59 -9.40 9.51 8.03
CA VAL A 59 -9.02 8.44 7.12
C VAL A 59 -9.83 8.53 5.83
N GLY A 60 -9.15 8.30 4.72
CA GLY A 60 -9.77 8.05 3.43
C GLY A 60 -9.40 6.65 2.93
N ILE A 61 -10.34 5.96 2.31
CA ILE A 61 -10.23 4.58 1.86
C ILE A 61 -10.32 4.51 0.34
N PHE A 62 -9.41 3.76 -0.26
CA PHE A 62 -9.52 3.28 -1.62
C PHE A 62 -9.72 1.77 -1.61
N ARG A 63 -10.79 1.28 -2.23
CA ARG A 63 -11.09 -0.14 -2.36
C ARG A 63 -10.60 -0.64 -3.72
N GLY A 64 -9.98 -1.81 -3.69
CA GLY A 64 -9.66 -2.60 -4.87
C GLY A 64 -10.47 -3.88 -4.88
N ASP A 65 -10.15 -4.74 -5.84
CA ASP A 65 -10.80 -6.04 -5.98
C ASP A 65 -10.34 -7.02 -4.89
N GLY A 66 -11.12 -8.10 -4.69
CA GLY A 66 -10.72 -9.22 -3.84
C GLY A 66 -10.51 -8.84 -2.37
N ARG A 67 -11.24 -7.85 -1.84
CA ARG A 67 -11.02 -7.28 -0.50
C ARG A 67 -9.60 -6.72 -0.32
N SER A 68 -9.04 -6.13 -1.37
CA SER A 68 -7.87 -5.26 -1.28
C SER A 68 -8.31 -3.84 -0.96
N ALA A 69 -7.52 -3.13 -0.17
CA ALA A 69 -7.79 -1.72 0.12
C ALA A 69 -6.53 -0.96 0.51
N VAL A 70 -6.60 0.36 0.39
CA VAL A 70 -5.59 1.29 0.90
C VAL A 70 -6.27 2.33 1.77
N ALA A 71 -5.86 2.39 3.03
CA ALA A 71 -6.31 3.42 3.97
C ALA A 71 -5.23 4.49 4.12
N VAL A 72 -5.61 5.75 3.87
CA VAL A 72 -4.75 6.92 4.08
C VAL A 72 -5.19 7.62 5.35
N VAL A 73 -4.42 7.45 6.41
CA VAL A 73 -4.66 8.03 7.74
C VAL A 73 -3.91 9.34 7.87
N VAL A 74 -4.62 10.40 8.29
CA VAL A 74 -4.08 11.73 8.52
C VAL A 74 -4.19 12.07 9.99
N PHE A 75 -3.04 12.30 10.63
CA PHE A 75 -2.95 12.72 12.02
C PHE A 75 -3.27 14.22 12.14
N PRO A 76 -3.69 14.70 13.33
CA PRO A 76 -3.94 16.13 13.56
C PRO A 76 -2.76 17.06 13.24
N ASN A 77 -1.53 16.53 13.31
CA ASN A 77 -0.31 17.28 12.96
C ASN A 77 0.02 17.23 11.46
N GLY A 78 -0.86 16.71 10.62
CA GLY A 78 -0.69 16.60 9.17
C GLY A 78 0.18 15.44 8.70
N PHE A 79 0.77 14.66 9.62
CA PHE A 79 1.48 13.44 9.23
C PHE A 79 0.52 12.44 8.58
N ARG A 80 0.94 11.81 7.49
CA ARG A 80 0.14 10.84 6.74
C ARG A 80 0.77 9.47 6.81
N ARG A 81 -0.05 8.45 7.03
CA ARG A 81 0.34 7.04 6.89
C ARG A 81 -0.63 6.33 5.96
N THR A 82 -0.07 5.53 5.07
CA THR A 82 -0.81 4.64 4.18
C THR A 82 -0.69 3.21 4.71
N LEU A 83 -1.83 2.55 4.87
CA LEU A 83 -1.96 1.16 5.29
C LEU A 83 -2.57 0.38 4.12
N SER A 84 -1.87 -0.63 3.63
CA SER A 84 -2.31 -1.50 2.54
C SER A 84 -2.89 -2.79 3.10
N PHE A 85 -3.99 -3.23 2.51
CA PHE A 85 -4.70 -4.46 2.84
C PHE A 85 -4.86 -5.32 1.59
N GLU A 86 -4.79 -6.63 1.79
CA GLU A 86 -4.97 -7.66 0.76
C GLU A 86 -5.72 -8.84 1.41
N ASP A 87 -6.64 -9.46 0.67
CA ASP A 87 -7.50 -10.55 1.16
C ASP A 87 -8.20 -10.22 2.50
N GLY A 88 -8.57 -8.95 2.70
CA GLY A 88 -9.21 -8.48 3.92
C GLY A 88 -8.28 -8.30 5.12
N MET A 89 -6.96 -8.48 4.97
CA MET A 89 -5.98 -8.43 6.05
C MET A 89 -4.95 -7.32 5.84
N PHE A 90 -4.42 -6.77 6.93
CA PHE A 90 -3.33 -5.80 6.85
C PHE A 90 -2.07 -6.44 6.27
N LEU A 91 -1.55 -5.86 5.18
CA LEU A 91 -0.36 -6.33 4.48
C LEU A 91 0.89 -5.55 4.90
N ARG A 92 0.87 -4.23 4.75
CA ARG A 92 2.03 -3.36 5.02
C ARG A 92 1.65 -1.90 5.16
N ALA A 93 2.57 -1.10 5.69
CA ALA A 93 2.49 0.35 5.63
C ALA A 93 3.52 0.93 4.66
N ASN A 94 3.33 2.19 4.23
CA ASN A 94 4.36 2.89 3.46
C ASN A 94 5.59 3.23 4.33
N PRO A 95 6.79 3.23 3.74
CA PRO A 95 7.97 3.81 4.38
C PRO A 95 7.80 5.33 4.53
N THR A 96 8.48 5.88 5.53
CA THR A 96 8.52 7.31 5.85
C THR A 96 9.96 7.75 6.12
N MET A 97 10.19 9.05 6.29
CA MET A 97 11.53 9.58 6.57
C MET A 97 12.18 8.95 7.82
N SER A 98 11.37 8.49 8.78
CA SER A 98 11.82 7.94 10.05
C SER A 98 11.66 6.41 10.17
N GLY A 99 11.25 5.71 9.11
CA GLY A 99 10.91 4.30 9.22
C GLY A 99 10.60 3.59 7.91
N THR A 100 10.80 2.28 7.87
CA THR A 100 10.60 1.42 6.69
C THR A 100 9.14 0.95 6.52
N GLY A 101 8.31 1.11 7.56
CA GLY A 101 6.94 0.62 7.60
C GLY A 101 6.81 -0.89 7.85
N THR A 102 7.88 -1.57 8.29
CA THR A 102 7.95 -3.03 8.38
C THR A 102 7.89 -3.61 9.79
N ASP A 103 8.23 -2.85 10.84
CA ASP A 103 7.95 -3.25 12.23
C ASP A 103 6.46 -3.14 12.50
N THR A 104 5.74 -4.24 12.27
CA THR A 104 4.27 -4.25 12.30
C THR A 104 3.71 -5.37 13.16
N GLN A 105 2.55 -5.09 13.74
CA GLN A 105 1.70 -6.09 14.38
C GLN A 105 0.26 -5.78 13.96
N SER A 106 -0.50 -6.79 13.56
CA SER A 106 -1.90 -6.60 13.20
C SER A 106 -2.75 -7.70 13.80
N ARG A 107 -3.99 -7.35 14.12
CA ARG A 107 -5.02 -8.29 14.55
C ARG A 107 -6.38 -7.83 14.06
N LEU A 108 -7.19 -8.77 13.61
CA LEU A 108 -8.60 -8.54 13.29
C LEU A 108 -9.45 -9.24 14.37
N GLU A 109 -10.22 -8.47 15.13
CA GLU A 109 -11.14 -9.00 16.14
C GLU A 109 -12.49 -8.33 16.01
N VAL A 110 -13.57 -9.13 15.93
CA VAL A 110 -14.95 -8.63 15.92
C VAL A 110 -15.16 -7.52 14.88
N GLY A 111 -14.58 -7.69 13.68
CA GLY A 111 -14.66 -6.71 12.60
C GLY A 111 -13.86 -5.42 12.82
N ILE A 112 -12.89 -5.42 13.73
CA ILE A 112 -11.99 -4.28 13.99
C ILE A 112 -10.54 -4.67 13.70
N HIS A 113 -9.91 -3.94 12.78
CA HIS A 113 -8.47 -4.00 12.51
C HIS A 113 -7.71 -3.18 13.55
N SER A 114 -6.96 -3.85 14.42
CA SER A 114 -6.00 -3.25 15.33
C SER A 114 -4.60 -3.40 14.75
N ILE A 115 -3.99 -2.29 14.34
CA ILE A 115 -2.72 -2.28 13.62
C ILE A 115 -1.70 -1.43 14.38
N ARG A 116 -0.48 -1.94 14.50
CA ARG A 116 0.70 -1.23 14.99
C ARG A 116 1.75 -1.18 13.89
N VAL A 117 2.34 -0.01 13.69
CA VAL A 117 3.44 0.22 12.75
C VAL A 117 4.46 1.13 13.42
N GLU A 118 5.67 0.64 13.72
CA GLU A 118 6.77 1.46 14.25
C GLU A 118 6.39 2.26 15.51
N GLY A 119 5.54 1.69 16.35
CA GLY A 119 5.01 2.35 17.55
C GLY A 119 3.73 3.15 17.35
N GLN A 120 3.34 3.47 16.12
CA GLN A 120 2.03 4.04 15.80
C GLN A 120 0.95 2.97 15.96
N ARG A 121 -0.27 3.39 16.32
CA ARG A 121 -1.41 2.49 16.51
C ARG A 121 -2.64 3.01 15.79
N TYR A 122 -3.42 2.10 15.24
CA TYR A 122 -4.62 2.38 14.44
C TYR A 122 -5.73 1.39 14.77
N THR A 123 -6.96 1.86 14.79
CA THR A 123 -8.17 1.03 14.96
C THR A 123 -9.15 1.36 13.85
N LEU A 124 -9.33 0.44 12.90
CA LEU A 124 -10.21 0.64 11.75
C LEU A 124 -11.34 -0.39 11.75
N PRO A 125 -12.61 0.01 11.63
CA PRO A 125 -13.71 -0.92 11.36
C PRO A 125 -13.53 -1.59 9.99
N ASP A 126 -13.74 -2.91 9.91
CA ASP A 126 -13.69 -3.68 8.67
C ASP A 126 -14.69 -3.14 7.64
N THR A 127 -15.89 -2.76 8.10
CA THR A 127 -16.93 -2.16 7.27
C THR A 127 -16.54 -0.79 6.70
N LEU A 128 -15.72 -0.01 7.42
CA LEU A 128 -15.16 1.22 6.88
C LEU A 128 -14.20 0.91 5.73
N VAL A 129 -13.32 -0.08 5.92
CA VAL A 129 -12.28 -0.45 4.95
C VAL A 129 -12.89 -1.11 3.71
N PHE A 130 -13.80 -2.08 3.86
CA PHE A 130 -14.28 -2.90 2.75
C PHE A 130 -15.75 -2.67 2.36
N GLY A 131 -16.52 -1.92 3.15
CA GLY A 131 -17.97 -1.83 2.99
C GLY A 131 -18.71 -2.92 3.75
N ASP A 132 -20.04 -2.92 3.65
CA ASP A 132 -20.93 -3.95 4.22
C ASP A 132 -21.10 -5.16 3.28
#